data_AF-A0A7K1GGW7-F1
#
_entry.id   AF-A0A7K1GGW7-F1
#
_cell.length_a   1.000
_cell.length_b   1.000
_cell.length_c   1.000
_cell.angle_alpha   90.00
_cell.angle_beta   90.00
_cell.angle_gamma   90.00
#
_symmetry.space_group_name_H-M   'P 1'
#
loop_
_entity.id
_entity.type
_entity.pdbx_description
1 polymer ?
#
loop_
_entity_poly.entity_id
_entity_poly.type
_entity_poly.pdbx_seq_one_letter_code
_entity_poly.pdbx_strand_id
1 'polypeptide(L)'
;EHLGKPVFNTVADAVEKAGANVSIIFVPPAFAADAIMEAADAGIKVIVCITEGIPVADMTKVKNYIADKDCRLIGPNCPGIITSDEAKIGIMP
;
A
#
# COMPACT_ATOMS: atom_id res chain seq x y z
N GLU A 1 -8.24 -11.66 -13.45
CA GLU A 1 -7.42 -12.62 -12.67
C GLU A 1 -5.96 -12.45 -13.07
N HIS A 2 -5.02 -12.58 -12.14
CA HIS A 2 -3.58 -12.57 -12.39
C HIS A 2 -2.88 -13.46 -11.35
N LEU A 3 -1.90 -14.27 -11.75
CA LEU A 3 -1.23 -15.26 -10.87
C LEU A 3 -2.19 -16.17 -10.10
N GLY A 4 -3.34 -16.53 -10.69
CA GLY A 4 -4.36 -17.36 -10.02
C GLY A 4 -5.14 -16.63 -8.91
N LYS A 5 -5.08 -15.30 -8.86
CA LYS A 5 -5.76 -14.45 -7.86
C LYS A 5 -6.70 -13.44 -8.53
N PRO A 6 -7.82 -13.08 -7.88
CA PRO A 6 -8.76 -12.11 -8.42
C PRO A 6 -8.09 -10.74 -8.60
N VAL A 7 -8.55 -10.01 -9.62
CA VAL A 7 -8.15 -8.62 -9.86
C VAL A 7 -9.40 -7.78 -9.65
N PHE A 8 -9.28 -6.76 -8.81
CA PHE A 8 -10.38 -5.85 -8.46
C PHE A 8 -10.13 -4.47 -9.06
N ASN A 9 -11.21 -3.71 -9.24
CA ASN A 9 -11.11 -2.34 -9.77
C ASN A 9 -10.76 -1.31 -8.69
N THR A 10 -11.05 -1.61 -7.41
CA THR A 10 -10.83 -0.72 -6.27
C THR A 10 -10.26 -1.51 -5.09
N VAL A 11 -9.57 -0.83 -4.17
CA VAL A 11 -9.08 -1.47 -2.93
C VAL A 11 -10.24 -1.86 -2.01
N ALA A 12 -11.31 -1.05 -1.97
CA ALA A 12 -12.51 -1.34 -1.18
C ALA A 12 -13.14 -2.70 -1.58
N ASP A 13 -13.27 -2.96 -2.88
CA ASP A 13 -13.75 -4.25 -3.39
C ASP A 13 -12.86 -5.41 -2.95
N ALA A 14 -11.53 -5.21 -2.96
CA ALA A 14 -10.57 -6.22 -2.54
C ALA A 14 -10.67 -6.52 -1.04
N VAL A 15 -10.86 -5.49 -0.21
CA VAL A 15 -11.08 -5.64 1.24
C VAL A 15 -12.39 -6.37 1.52
N GLU A 16 -13.49 -5.96 0.89
CA GLU A 16 -14.81 -6.56 1.09
C GLU A 16 -14.83 -8.04 0.67
N LYS A 17 -14.30 -8.35 -0.52
CA LYS A 17 -14.44 -9.68 -1.13
C LYS A 17 -13.35 -10.66 -0.70
N ALA A 18 -12.14 -10.18 -0.37
CA ALA A 18 -11.00 -11.02 -0.03
C ALA A 18 -10.51 -10.86 1.41
N GLY A 19 -11.09 -9.93 2.20
CA GLY A 19 -10.69 -9.70 3.59
C GLY A 19 -9.27 -9.18 3.75
N ALA A 20 -8.72 -8.51 2.72
CA ALA A 20 -7.36 -8.01 2.75
C ALA A 20 -7.18 -6.96 3.86
N ASN A 21 -6.12 -7.09 4.66
CA ASN A 21 -5.78 -6.14 5.73
C ASN A 21 -4.39 -5.50 5.54
N VAL A 22 -3.66 -5.90 4.48
CA VAL A 22 -2.34 -5.39 4.10
C VAL A 22 -2.32 -5.07 2.60
N SER A 23 -1.66 -3.97 2.22
CA SER A 23 -1.47 -3.56 0.82
C SER A 23 0.01 -3.33 0.50
N ILE A 24 0.42 -3.70 -0.71
CA ILE A 24 1.72 -3.37 -1.29
C ILE A 24 1.52 -2.54 -2.56
N ILE A 25 2.22 -1.42 -2.67
CA ILE A 25 2.05 -0.44 -3.74
C ILE A 25 3.25 -0.51 -4.68
N PHE A 26 2.96 -0.89 -5.93
CA PHE A 26 3.89 -0.95 -7.06
C PHE A 26 3.52 0.02 -8.20
N VAL A 27 2.58 0.94 -7.96
CA VAL A 27 2.14 1.89 -9.00
C VAL A 27 3.21 2.96 -9.27
N PRO A 28 3.22 3.58 -10.47
CA PRO A 28 4.13 4.68 -10.78
C PRO A 28 4.03 5.87 -9.80
N PRO A 29 5.08 6.71 -9.69
CA PRO A 29 5.17 7.77 -8.67
C PRO A 29 4.01 8.78 -8.73
N ALA A 30 3.51 9.06 -9.93
CA ALA A 30 2.39 9.96 -10.17
C ALA A 30 1.07 9.49 -9.52
N PHE A 31 0.94 8.20 -9.21
CA PHE A 31 -0.28 7.60 -8.67
C PHE A 31 -0.10 7.06 -7.24
N ALA A 32 1.14 7.00 -6.75
CA ALA A 32 1.44 6.33 -5.49
C ALA A 32 0.82 7.03 -4.27
N ALA A 33 0.76 8.36 -4.27
CA ALA A 33 0.11 9.11 -3.20
C ALA A 33 -1.39 8.79 -3.10
N ASP A 34 -2.09 8.78 -4.24
CA ASP A 34 -3.51 8.42 -4.31
C ASP A 34 -3.76 6.98 -3.87
N ALA A 35 -2.93 6.04 -4.34
CA ALA A 35 -3.01 4.64 -3.95
C ALA A 35 -2.80 4.42 -2.43
N ILE A 36 -1.93 5.20 -1.77
CA ILE A 36 -1.77 5.13 -0.31
C ILE A 36 -3.05 5.62 0.38
N MET A 37 -3.64 6.72 -0.09
CA MET A 37 -4.86 7.29 0.49
C MET A 37 -6.06 6.35 0.29
N GLU A 38 -6.22 5.77 -0.91
CA GLU A 38 -7.24 4.77 -1.22
C GLU A 38 -7.12 3.54 -0.32
N ALA A 39 -5.89 3.02 -0.14
CA ALA A 39 -5.67 1.88 0.73
C ALA A 39 -6.04 2.18 2.20
N ALA A 40 -5.69 3.37 2.69
CA ALA A 40 -6.05 3.80 4.03
C ALA A 40 -7.57 3.94 4.19
N ASP A 41 -8.27 4.49 3.20
CA ASP A 41 -9.74 4.62 3.21
C ASP A 41 -10.47 3.29 3.15
N ALA A 42 -9.93 2.33 2.40
CA ALA A 42 -10.47 0.98 2.34
C ALA A 42 -10.29 0.18 3.65
N GLY A 43 -9.58 0.73 4.64
CA GLY A 43 -9.40 0.11 5.95
C GLY A 43 -8.19 -0.82 6.07
N ILE A 44 -7.25 -0.75 5.12
CA ILE A 44 -5.98 -1.48 5.20
C ILE A 44 -5.17 -1.00 6.41
N LYS A 45 -4.66 -1.94 7.21
CA LYS A 45 -3.93 -1.66 8.45
C LYS A 45 -2.44 -1.44 8.22
N VAL A 46 -1.85 -2.11 7.24
CA VAL A 46 -0.43 -1.94 6.87
C VAL A 46 -0.32 -1.69 5.37
N ILE A 47 0.28 -0.56 5.02
CA ILE A 47 0.47 -0.12 3.64
C ILE A 47 1.97 -0.04 3.38
N VAL A 48 2.48 -0.85 2.45
CA VAL A 48 3.89 -0.89 2.08
C VAL A 48 4.06 -0.23 0.72
N CYS A 49 4.73 0.92 0.67
CA CYS A 49 4.97 1.64 -0.58
C CYS A 49 6.43 1.45 -1.02
N ILE A 50 6.60 0.78 -2.16
CA ILE A 50 7.93 0.51 -2.74
C ILE A 50 8.38 1.67 -3.64
N THR A 51 7.44 2.32 -4.31
CA THR A 51 7.66 3.33 -5.35
C THR A 51 8.67 4.42 -4.93
N GLU A 52 9.67 4.63 -5.77
CA GLU A 52 10.67 5.69 -5.65
C GLU A 52 10.26 6.94 -6.44
N GLY A 53 10.76 8.13 -6.08
CA GLY A 53 10.58 9.34 -6.89
C GLY A 53 9.22 10.02 -6.72
N ILE A 54 8.46 9.67 -5.68
CA ILE A 54 7.22 10.39 -5.32
C ILE A 54 7.60 11.81 -4.85
N PRO A 55 6.99 12.86 -5.39
CA PRO A 55 7.23 14.23 -4.93
C PRO A 55 7.01 14.37 -3.42
N VAL A 56 7.92 15.05 -2.72
CA VAL A 56 7.82 15.28 -1.27
C VAL A 56 6.54 16.01 -0.88
N ALA A 57 6.05 16.90 -1.75
CA ALA A 57 4.79 17.61 -1.55
C ALA A 57 3.60 16.64 -1.47
N ASP A 58 3.58 15.59 -2.29
CA ASP A 58 2.52 14.59 -2.26
C ASP A 58 2.65 13.69 -1.03
N MET A 59 3.88 13.33 -0.64
CA MET A 59 4.09 12.58 0.60
C MET A 59 3.72 13.37 1.86
N THR A 60 3.85 14.70 1.82
CA THR A 60 3.37 15.57 2.90
C THR A 60 1.85 15.53 3.00
N LYS A 61 1.14 15.55 1.87
CA LYS A 61 -0.33 15.37 1.84
C LYS A 61 -0.74 14.01 2.38
N VAL A 62 -0.10 12.94 1.90
CA VAL A 62 -0.33 11.57 2.37
C VAL A 62 -0.15 11.48 3.87
N LYS A 63 0.97 12.01 4.40
CA LYS A 63 1.29 11.93 5.82
C LYS A 63 0.23 12.62 6.68
N ASN A 64 -0.28 13.76 6.23
CA ASN A 64 -1.37 14.46 6.90
C ASN A 64 -2.70 13.71 6.78
N TYR A 65 -2.99 13.15 5.60
CA TYR A 65 -4.25 12.45 5.32
C TYR A 65 -4.42 11.16 6.13
N ILE A 66 -3.33 10.43 6.37
CA ILE A 66 -3.39 9.16 7.12
C ILE A 66 -3.19 9.35 8.63
N ALA A 67 -2.99 10.58 9.11
CA ALA A 67 -2.60 10.86 10.50
C ALA A 67 -3.67 10.45 11.52
N ASP A 68 -4.94 10.53 11.14
CA ASP A 68 -6.11 10.17 11.94
C ASP A 68 -6.72 8.81 11.55
N LYS A 69 -6.08 8.08 10.63
CA LYS A 69 -6.52 6.77 10.18
C LYS A 69 -5.79 5.66 10.92
N ASP A 70 -6.51 4.58 11.20
CA ASP A 70 -5.94 3.38 11.82
C ASP A 70 -5.18 2.52 10.80
N CYS A 71 -4.06 3.06 10.31
CA CYS A 71 -3.16 2.39 9.39
C CYS A 71 -1.69 2.76 9.65
N ARG A 72 -0.78 1.93 9.18
CA ARG A 72 0.67 2.16 9.20
C ARG A 72 1.22 2.14 7.80
N LEU A 73 1.81 3.26 7.39
CA LEU A 73 2.58 3.37 6.16
C LEU A 73 4.04 2.98 6.40
N ILE A 74 4.59 2.14 5.54
CA ILE A 74 6.01 1.78 5.46
C ILE A 74 6.54 2.22 4.10
N GLY A 75 7.64 2.97 4.10
CA GLY A 75 8.14 3.67 2.93
C GLY A 75 7.65 5.13 2.87
N PRO A 76 7.55 5.73 1.67
CA PRO A 76 7.85 5.16 0.35
C PRO A 76 9.35 4.89 0.16
N ASN A 77 9.76 4.46 -1.04
CA ASN A 77 11.15 4.13 -1.35
C ASN A 77 11.77 3.17 -0.33
N CYS A 78 11.11 2.02 -0.13
CA CYS A 78 11.59 0.96 0.74
C CYS A 78 11.56 -0.38 0.02
N PRO A 79 12.44 -1.34 0.37
CA PRO A 79 12.40 -2.68 -0.22
C PRO A 79 11.27 -3.55 0.36
N GLY A 80 10.57 -3.08 1.39
CA GLY A 80 9.44 -3.75 2.04
C GLY A 80 9.72 -4.21 3.48
N ILE A 81 8.98 -5.22 3.92
CA ILE A 81 9.10 -5.86 5.25
C ILE A 81 9.09 -7.38 5.16
N ILE A 82 9.82 -8.02 6.07
CA ILE A 82 9.93 -9.48 6.15
C ILE A 82 9.93 -9.92 7.60
N THR A 83 9.17 -10.97 7.86
CA THR A 83 9.29 -11.80 9.06
C THR A 83 9.74 -13.18 8.59
N SER A 84 10.93 -13.60 9.04
CA SER A 84 11.52 -14.89 8.65
C SER A 84 10.57 -16.04 8.92
N ASP A 85 10.50 -16.98 7.96
CA ASP A 85 9.65 -18.18 8.02
C ASP A 85 8.13 -17.94 8.09
N GLU A 86 7.68 -16.69 7.97
CA GLU A 86 6.26 -16.32 8.02
C GLU A 86 5.80 -15.63 6.72
N ALA A 87 6.29 -14.42 6.46
CA ALA A 87 5.80 -13.60 5.36
C ALA A 87 6.83 -12.58 4.87
N LYS A 88 6.77 -12.31 3.57
CA LYS A 88 7.58 -11.30 2.88
C LYS A 88 6.67 -10.42 2.04
N ILE A 89 6.75 -9.10 2.26
CA ILE A 89 6.00 -8.09 1.52
C ILE A 89 7.01 -7.10 0.97
N GLY A 90 7.43 -7.26 -0.28
CA GLY A 90 8.42 -6.39 -0.89
C GLY A 90 9.27 -7.06 -1.95
N ILE A 91 10.39 -6.40 -2.25
CA ILE A 91 11.35 -6.76 -3.31
C ILE A 91 12.74 -7.11 -2.77
N MET A 92 12.85 -7.37 -1.46
CA MET A 92 14.11 -7.86 -0.86
C MET A 92 14.58 -9.15 -1.57
N PRO A 93 15.88 -9.47 -1.56
CA PRO A 93 16.37 -10.78 -1.98
C PRO A 93 15.78 -11.92 -1.13
#